data_AF-A0A968WTG9-F1
#
_entry.id   AF-A0A968WTG9-F1
#
_cell.length_a   1.000
_cell.length_b   1.000
_cell.length_c   1.000
_cell.angle_alpha   90.00
_cell.angle_beta   90.00
_cell.angle_gamma   90.00
#
_symmetry.space_group_name_H-M   'P 1'
#
loop_
_entity.id
_entity.type
_entity.pdbx_description
1 polymer ?
#
loop_
_entity_poly.entity_id
_entity_poly.type
_entity_poly.pdbx_seq_one_letter_code
_entity_poly.pdbx_strand_id
1 'polypeptide(L)'
;MNYDIAVIGAGSGGLSVAAAAAQFGQRVVLFEKGKMGGDCLNYGCVPSKALIAAAKHAHAIRKAKDYGIATNGAKVDFAKVNDYVHEVIDSIAPVDSQERFEGLGVKVVGRLRGLEHLRKVFQLLLAHAFLHLAGEAGARFLAVSVTVDFAEQLEPDAVFFDRFFRLHAARTEQQRAAR
;
A
#
# COMPACT_ATOMS: atom_id res chain seq x y z
N MET A 1 -12.71 -8.85 18.78
CA MET A 1 -12.01 -7.57 18.55
C MET A 1 -12.68 -6.91 17.36
N ASN A 2 -13.28 -5.74 17.55
CA ASN A 2 -13.92 -4.98 16.48
C ASN A 2 -12.94 -3.91 15.98
N TYR A 3 -12.72 -3.86 14.66
CA TYR A 3 -11.99 -2.79 13.97
C TYR A 3 -12.98 -1.97 13.16
N ASP A 4 -12.77 -0.67 13.09
CA ASP A 4 -13.63 0.25 12.34
C ASP A 4 -13.21 0.30 10.86
N ILE A 5 -11.92 0.13 10.59
CA ILE A 5 -11.34 0.14 9.24
C ILE A 5 -10.36 -1.02 9.07
N ALA A 6 -10.46 -1.69 7.92
CA ALA A 6 -9.51 -2.69 7.48
C ALA A 6 -8.80 -2.21 6.21
N VAL A 7 -7.47 -2.18 6.22
CA VAL A 7 -6.61 -1.79 5.10
C VAL A 7 -5.88 -3.03 4.60
N ILE A 8 -5.81 -3.20 3.28
CA ILE A 8 -5.13 -4.32 2.64
C ILE A 8 -4.01 -3.75 1.76
N GLY A 9 -2.77 -4.10 2.09
CA GLY A 9 -1.55 -3.59 1.48
C GLY A 9 -0.93 -2.43 2.27
N ALA A 10 0.37 -2.54 2.55
CA ALA A 10 1.24 -1.54 3.15
C ALA A 10 2.02 -0.73 2.09
N GLY A 11 1.44 -0.53 0.91
CA GLY A 11 1.94 0.44 -0.06
C GLY A 11 1.59 1.88 0.33
N SER A 12 2.06 2.85 -0.45
CA SER A 12 1.84 4.29 -0.19
C SER A 12 0.38 4.66 0.12
N GLY A 13 -0.58 4.12 -0.65
CA GLY A 13 -2.01 4.36 -0.44
C GLY A 13 -2.52 3.75 0.86
N GLY A 14 -2.21 2.49 1.14
CA GLY A 14 -2.66 1.80 2.34
C GLY A 14 -2.08 2.40 3.62
N LEU A 15 -0.78 2.71 3.61
CA LEU A 15 -0.11 3.40 4.72
C LEU A 15 -0.70 4.80 4.96
N SER A 16 -1.02 5.56 3.91
CA SER A 16 -1.64 6.88 4.05
C SER A 16 -3.04 6.79 4.70
N VAL A 17 -3.86 5.85 4.25
CA VAL A 17 -5.22 5.63 4.80
C VAL A 17 -5.14 5.16 6.25
N ALA A 18 -4.27 4.19 6.55
CA ALA A 18 -4.13 3.65 7.90
C ALA A 18 -3.66 4.72 8.89
N ALA A 19 -2.69 5.55 8.50
CA ALA A 19 -2.20 6.65 9.34
C ALA A 19 -3.29 7.71 9.59
N ALA A 20 -4.00 8.12 8.54
CA ALA A 20 -5.08 9.10 8.67
C ALA A 20 -6.21 8.58 9.56
N ALA A 21 -6.66 7.34 9.32
CA ALA A 21 -7.72 6.71 10.11
C ALA A 21 -7.36 6.60 11.60
N ALA A 22 -6.12 6.20 11.90
CA ALA A 22 -5.62 6.14 13.27
C ALA A 22 -5.59 7.52 13.95
N GLN A 23 -5.18 8.57 13.23
CA GLN A 23 -5.19 9.95 13.74
C GLN A 23 -6.62 10.46 14.04
N PHE A 24 -7.64 9.96 13.33
CA PHE A 24 -9.05 10.23 13.62
C PHE A 24 -9.64 9.30 14.70
N GLY A 25 -8.80 8.56 15.43
CA GLY A 25 -9.21 7.70 16.53
C GLY A 25 -9.97 6.43 16.11
N GLN A 26 -9.90 6.04 14.84
CA GLN A 26 -10.51 4.80 14.37
C GLN A 26 -9.62 3.60 14.74
N ARG A 27 -10.23 2.46 15.05
CA ARG A 27 -9.51 1.20 15.24
C ARG A 27 -9.20 0.62 13.87
N VAL A 28 -7.93 0.65 13.48
CA VAL A 28 -7.48 0.20 12.17
C VAL A 28 -6.79 -1.15 12.28
N VAL A 29 -7.10 -2.07 11.36
CA VAL A 29 -6.28 -3.24 11.08
C VAL A 29 -5.69 -3.12 9.67
N LEU A 30 -4.39 -3.32 9.53
CA LEU A 30 -3.69 -3.26 8.24
C LEU A 30 -3.05 -4.62 7.95
N PHE A 31 -3.32 -5.17 6.78
CA PHE A 31 -2.82 -6.47 6.33
C PHE A 31 -1.73 -6.28 5.27
N GLU A 32 -0.54 -6.84 5.49
CA GLU A 32 0.56 -6.83 4.51
C GLU A 32 1.23 -8.21 4.43
N LYS A 33 1.47 -8.72 3.22
CA LYS A 33 2.03 -10.07 3.01
C LYS A 33 3.52 -10.11 2.68
N GLY A 34 4.06 -9.00 2.20
CA GLY A 34 5.41 -8.77 1.74
C GLY A 34 6.12 -7.73 2.61
N LYS A 35 6.77 -6.76 1.97
CA LYS A 35 7.53 -5.72 2.66
C LYS A 35 6.65 -4.48 2.88
N MET A 36 6.81 -3.87 4.06
CA MET A 36 6.25 -2.55 4.34
C MET A 36 6.78 -1.50 3.33
N GLY A 37 5.98 -0.46 3.07
CA GLY A 37 6.27 0.60 2.09
C GLY A 37 5.93 0.25 0.64
N GLY A 38 5.61 -1.03 0.37
CA GLY A 38 5.23 -1.53 -0.95
C GLY A 38 6.27 -1.21 -2.03
N ASP A 39 5.82 -1.14 -3.28
CA ASP A 39 6.74 -0.95 -4.41
C ASP A 39 7.41 0.42 -4.38
N CYS A 40 6.70 1.47 -3.96
CA CYS A 40 7.26 2.83 -3.94
C CYS A 40 8.61 2.90 -3.20
N LEU A 41 8.67 2.31 -2.01
CA LEU A 41 9.87 2.24 -1.19
C LEU A 41 10.86 1.19 -1.71
N ASN A 42 10.39 -0.01 -2.02
CA ASN A 42 11.27 -1.16 -2.20
C ASN A 42 11.81 -1.33 -3.62
N TYR A 43 11.02 -0.99 -4.65
CA TYR A 43 11.32 -1.38 -6.05
C TYR A 43 11.03 -0.29 -7.10
N GLY A 44 10.35 0.78 -6.70
CA GLY A 44 9.77 1.76 -7.60
C GLY A 44 10.42 3.12 -7.45
N CYS A 45 9.62 4.07 -6.96
CA CYS A 45 9.97 5.49 -6.96
C CYS A 45 11.25 5.83 -6.19
N VAL A 46 11.46 5.25 -5.01
CA VAL A 46 12.63 5.53 -4.16
C VAL A 46 13.93 5.06 -4.83
N PRO A 47 14.10 3.78 -5.19
CA PRO A 47 15.32 3.33 -5.85
C PRO A 47 15.55 4.01 -7.20
N SER A 48 14.48 4.25 -7.98
CA SER A 48 14.58 4.95 -9.26
C SER A 48 15.10 6.38 -9.09
N LYS A 49 14.59 7.13 -8.11
CA LYS A 49 15.04 8.51 -7.85
C LYS A 49 16.46 8.56 -7.31
N ALA A 50 16.87 7.62 -6.46
CA ALA A 50 18.24 7.50 -5.98
C ALA A 50 19.22 7.26 -7.15
N LEU A 51 18.88 6.32 -8.04
CA LEU A 51 19.70 6.05 -9.23
C LEU A 51 19.78 7.26 -10.17
N ILE A 52 18.67 7.97 -10.39
CA ILE A 52 18.64 9.20 -11.19
C ILE A 52 19.53 10.28 -10.56
N ALA A 53 19.55 10.41 -9.24
CA ALA A 53 20.43 11.35 -8.54
C ALA A 53 21.91 11.05 -8.80
N ALA A 54 22.33 9.79 -8.65
CA ALA A 54 23.70 9.37 -8.96
C ALA A 54 24.06 9.64 -10.44
N ALA A 55 23.13 9.35 -11.36
CA ALA A 55 23.32 9.63 -12.78
C ALA A 55 23.48 11.13 -13.08
N LYS A 56 22.72 12.00 -12.40
CA LYS A 56 22.83 13.45 -12.52
C LYS A 56 24.22 13.95 -12.10
N HIS A 57 24.80 13.42 -11.01
CA HIS A 57 26.16 13.77 -10.59
C HIS A 57 27.20 13.36 -11.63
N ALA A 58 27.12 12.12 -12.14
CA ALA A 58 28.02 11.66 -13.19
C ALA A 58 27.88 12.49 -14.48
N HIS A 59 26.65 12.90 -14.82
CA HIS A 59 26.40 13.78 -15.97
C HIS A 59 26.98 15.18 -15.76
N ALA A 60 26.83 15.77 -14.57
CA ALA A 60 27.40 17.07 -14.24
C ALA A 60 28.92 17.07 -14.36
N ILE A 61 29.62 16.03 -13.88
CA ILE A 61 31.08 15.89 -14.02
C ILE A 61 31.50 15.85 -15.51
N ARG A 62 30.74 15.13 -16.35
CA ARG A 62 30.99 15.09 -17.80
C ARG A 62 30.76 16.44 -18.48
N LYS A 63 29.86 17.26 -17.94
CA LYS A 63 29.50 18.59 -18.45
C LYS A 63 30.29 19.74 -17.82
N ALA A 64 31.11 19.46 -16.81
CA ALA A 64 31.87 20.47 -16.08
C ALA A 64 32.78 21.34 -16.97
N LYS A 65 33.30 20.77 -18.07
CA LYS A 65 34.11 21.51 -19.06
C LYS A 65 33.36 22.67 -19.72
N ASP A 66 32.04 22.57 -19.86
CA ASP A 66 31.20 23.60 -20.47
C ASP A 66 31.17 24.87 -19.57
N TYR A 67 31.58 24.74 -18.31
CA TYR A 67 31.72 25.82 -17.33
C TYR A 67 33.19 26.15 -17.01
N GLY A 68 34.14 25.70 -17.84
CA GLY A 68 35.57 25.95 -17.63
C GLY A 68 36.22 25.13 -16.52
N ILE A 69 35.54 24.10 -16.00
CA ILE A 69 36.07 23.22 -14.94
C ILE A 69 36.76 22.01 -15.58
N ALA A 70 38.06 21.87 -15.34
CA ALA A 70 38.83 20.72 -15.81
C ALA A 70 38.51 19.46 -14.98
N THR A 71 38.17 18.36 -15.63
CA THR A 71 37.94 17.05 -15.00
C THR A 71 38.46 15.92 -15.90
N ASN A 72 38.82 14.78 -15.32
CA ASN A 72 39.19 13.58 -16.06
C ASN A 72 37.97 12.71 -16.45
N GLY A 73 36.77 13.28 -16.46
CA GLY A 73 35.51 12.58 -16.69
C GLY A 73 34.99 11.82 -15.45
N ALA A 74 33.76 11.29 -15.57
CA ALA A 74 33.13 10.52 -14.50
C ALA A 74 33.49 9.04 -14.63
N LYS A 75 34.24 8.49 -13.66
CA LYS A 75 34.39 7.04 -13.47
C LYS A 75 33.28 6.56 -12.53
N VAL A 76 32.41 5.69 -13.02
CA VAL A 76 31.25 5.20 -12.25
C VAL A 76 31.54 3.80 -11.74
N ASP A 77 31.49 3.64 -10.42
CA ASP A 77 31.48 2.33 -9.75
C ASP A 77 30.01 1.96 -9.47
N PHE A 78 29.48 1.01 -10.25
CA PHE A 78 28.07 0.64 -10.16
C PHE A 78 27.74 -0.07 -8.84
N ALA A 79 28.70 -0.78 -8.22
CA ALA A 79 28.47 -1.41 -6.93
C ALA A 79 28.20 -0.35 -5.86
N LYS A 80 29.03 0.69 -5.80
CA LYS A 80 28.82 1.83 -4.88
C LYS A 80 27.55 2.63 -5.16
N VAL A 81 27.14 2.74 -6.42
CA VAL A 81 25.85 3.36 -6.76
C VAL A 81 24.69 2.52 -6.22
N ASN A 82 24.79 1.20 -6.32
CA ASN A 82 23.78 0.30 -5.77
C ASN A 82 23.76 0.36 -4.23
N ASP A 83 24.92 0.44 -3.57
CA ASP A 83 25.01 0.63 -2.12
C ASP A 83 24.30 1.93 -1.69
N TYR A 84 24.54 3.03 -2.41
CA TYR A 84 23.84 4.30 -2.19
C TYR A 84 22.31 4.18 -2.36
N VAL A 85 21.85 3.42 -3.35
CA VAL A 85 20.40 3.16 -3.52
C VAL A 85 19.82 2.45 -2.30
N HIS A 86 20.51 1.44 -1.77
CA HIS A 86 20.07 0.73 -0.56
C HIS A 86 20.12 1.62 0.67
N GLU A 87 21.15 2.45 0.82
CA GLU A 87 21.26 3.42 1.91
C GLU A 87 20.07 4.40 1.92
N VAL A 88 19.65 4.88 0.74
CA VAL A 88 18.46 5.75 0.62
C VAL A 88 17.19 5.01 1.03
N ILE A 89 17.01 3.76 0.61
CA ILE A 89 15.86 2.94 1.03
C ILE A 89 15.86 2.77 2.56
N ASP A 90 17.00 2.39 3.13
CA ASP A 90 17.15 2.14 4.57
C ASP A 90 16.91 3.40 5.41
N SER A 91 17.23 4.59 4.88
CA SER A 91 16.94 5.86 5.54
C SER A 91 15.44 6.20 5.61
N ILE A 92 14.64 5.70 4.65
CA ILE A 92 13.19 5.97 4.55
C ILE A 92 12.37 4.86 5.21
N ALA A 93 12.85 3.61 5.16
CA ALA A 93 12.13 2.43 5.65
C ALA A 93 11.55 2.57 7.08
N PRO A 94 12.20 3.23 8.05
CA PRO A 94 11.62 3.47 9.38
C PRO A 94 10.31 4.28 9.36
N VAL A 95 10.09 5.13 8.35
CA VAL A 95 8.86 5.93 8.19
C VAL A 95 7.69 5.06 7.72
N ASP A 96 7.96 3.98 6.99
CA ASP A 96 6.93 3.07 6.52
C ASP A 96 6.86 1.79 7.36
N SER A 97 7.63 1.69 8.45
CA SER A 97 7.82 0.45 9.20
C SER A 97 6.58 0.02 9.98
N GLN A 98 6.50 -1.28 10.27
CA GLN A 98 5.44 -1.83 11.10
C GLN A 98 5.42 -1.18 12.48
N GLU A 99 6.59 -0.99 13.11
CA GLU A 99 6.74 -0.44 14.45
C GLU A 99 6.14 0.96 14.54
N ARG A 100 6.36 1.81 13.52
CA ARG A 100 5.76 3.14 13.47
C ARG A 100 4.24 3.06 13.41
N PHE A 101 3.69 2.20 12.55
CA PHE A 101 2.25 2.06 12.38
C PHE A 101 1.57 1.44 13.62
N GLU A 102 2.19 0.47 14.27
CA GLU A 102 1.73 -0.04 15.56
C GLU A 102 1.81 1.04 16.65
N GLY A 103 2.83 1.90 16.62
CA GLY A 103 2.93 3.10 17.48
C GLY A 103 1.83 4.15 17.24
N LEU A 104 1.25 4.20 16.04
CA LEU A 104 0.08 5.03 15.73
C LEU A 104 -1.24 4.39 16.21
N GLY A 105 -1.23 3.16 16.72
CA GLY A 105 -2.43 2.42 17.11
C GLY A 105 -3.06 1.59 15.99
N VAL A 106 -2.37 1.41 14.86
CA VAL A 106 -2.80 0.51 13.79
C VAL A 106 -2.38 -0.91 14.11
N LYS A 107 -3.29 -1.88 14.09
CA LYS A 107 -2.90 -3.29 14.19
C LYS A 107 -2.36 -3.77 12.84
N VAL A 108 -1.05 -3.99 12.75
CA VAL A 108 -0.45 -4.59 11.55
C VAL A 108 -0.50 -6.11 11.67
N VAL A 109 -0.93 -6.76 10.59
CA VAL A 109 -1.00 -8.22 10.45
C VAL A 109 -0.24 -8.59 9.19
N GLY A 110 0.74 -9.49 9.35
CA GLY A 110 1.55 -10.01 8.27
C GLY A 110 0.74 -10.91 7.30
N ARG A 111 1.46 -11.75 6.54
CA ARG A 111 0.87 -12.68 5.57
C ARG A 111 -0.34 -13.42 6.15
N LEU A 112 -1.49 -13.24 5.50
CA LEU A 112 -2.70 -14.01 5.78
C LEU A 112 -2.43 -15.48 5.47
N ARG A 113 -2.31 -16.31 6.50
CA ARG A 113 -2.26 -17.77 6.35
C ARG A 113 -3.65 -18.33 6.62
N GLY A 114 -4.21 -19.01 5.61
CA GLY A 114 -5.43 -19.82 5.72
C GLY A 114 -6.77 -19.09 5.50
N LEU A 115 -7.79 -19.90 5.19
CA LEU A 115 -9.18 -19.50 4.93
C LEU A 115 -9.82 -18.72 6.10
N GLU A 116 -9.35 -18.86 7.34
CA GLU A 116 -9.91 -18.15 8.50
C GLU A 116 -9.73 -16.62 8.43
N HIS A 117 -8.62 -16.14 7.88
CA HIS A 117 -8.37 -14.70 7.77
C HIS A 117 -9.10 -14.09 6.57
N LEU A 118 -9.19 -14.82 5.46
CA LEU A 118 -10.09 -14.52 4.35
C LEU A 118 -11.54 -14.49 4.82
N ARG A 119 -11.94 -15.42 5.70
CA ARG A 119 -13.26 -15.40 6.33
C ARG A 119 -13.44 -14.19 7.23
N LYS A 120 -12.43 -13.73 7.98
CA LYS A 120 -12.50 -12.50 8.78
C LYS A 120 -12.61 -11.24 7.92
N VAL A 121 -11.82 -11.12 6.85
CA VAL A 121 -11.91 -10.01 5.89
C VAL A 121 -13.28 -10.03 5.19
N PHE A 122 -13.75 -11.20 4.76
CA PHE A 122 -15.05 -11.38 4.13
C PHE A 122 -16.22 -11.18 5.10
N GLN A 123 -16.07 -11.54 6.38
CA GLN A 123 -17.06 -11.32 7.43
C GLN A 123 -17.13 -9.85 7.84
N LEU A 124 -16.02 -9.11 7.80
CA LEU A 124 -16.00 -7.65 7.94
C LEU A 124 -16.67 -6.96 6.73
N LEU A 125 -16.41 -7.43 5.50
CA LEU A 125 -17.07 -6.97 4.27
C LEU A 125 -18.57 -7.29 4.23
N LEU A 126 -18.97 -8.51 4.63
CA LEU A 126 -20.37 -8.94 4.68
C LEU A 126 -21.15 -8.26 5.82
N ALA A 127 -20.52 -8.03 6.98
CA ALA A 127 -21.15 -7.29 8.08
C ALA A 127 -21.48 -5.85 7.66
N HIS A 128 -20.63 -5.22 6.84
CA HIS A 128 -20.91 -3.92 6.24
C HIS A 128 -22.13 -3.96 5.29
N ALA A 129 -22.24 -4.99 4.45
CA ALA A 129 -23.39 -5.17 3.56
C ALA A 129 -24.71 -5.45 4.32
N PHE A 130 -24.65 -6.15 5.46
CA PHE A 130 -25.83 -6.52 6.24
C PHE A 130 -26.35 -5.37 7.11
N LEU A 131 -25.47 -4.59 7.75
CA LEU A 131 -25.89 -3.46 8.59
C LEU A 131 -26.45 -2.28 7.78
N HIS A 132 -26.03 -2.09 6.53
CA HIS A 132 -26.63 -1.09 5.65
C HIS A 132 -28.07 -1.45 5.24
N LEU A 133 -28.40 -2.75 5.16
CA LEU A 133 -29.76 -3.24 4.86
C LEU A 133 -30.69 -3.23 6.08
N ALA A 134 -30.13 -3.24 7.30
CA ALA A 134 -30.90 -3.30 8.55
C ALA A 134 -31.32 -1.93 9.11
N GLY A 135 -30.86 -0.81 8.53
CA GLY A 135 -31.30 0.53 8.93
C GLY A 135 -30.92 0.94 10.37
N GLU A 136 -29.91 0.31 10.97
CA GLU A 136 -29.47 0.68 12.32
C GLU A 136 -28.58 1.92 12.29
N ALA A 137 -29.18 3.06 12.66
CA ALA A 137 -28.48 4.30 12.97
C ALA A 137 -27.61 4.11 14.24
N GLY A 138 -26.43 3.50 14.08
CA GLY A 138 -25.50 3.26 15.18
C GLY A 138 -24.20 2.54 14.80
N ALA A 139 -24.13 1.96 13.61
CA ALA A 139 -22.98 1.17 13.21
C ALA A 139 -21.89 1.97 12.52
N ARG A 140 -20.85 2.29 13.29
CA ARG A 140 -19.60 2.90 12.82
C ARG A 140 -18.75 1.86 12.07
N PHE A 141 -19.03 1.62 10.79
CA PHE A 141 -18.15 0.84 9.93
C PHE A 141 -18.01 1.55 8.58
N LEU A 142 -16.88 2.22 8.36
CA LEU A 142 -16.51 2.80 7.07
C LEU A 142 -15.49 1.85 6.41
N ALA A 143 -15.97 0.97 5.53
CA ALA A 143 -15.08 0.10 4.76
C ALA A 143 -14.42 0.91 3.63
N VAL A 144 -13.16 1.32 3.81
CA VAL A 144 -12.37 1.93 2.73
C VAL A 144 -11.45 0.87 2.13
N SER A 145 -11.78 0.41 0.93
CA SER A 145 -10.88 -0.40 0.10
C SER A 145 -9.96 0.54 -0.70
N VAL A 146 -8.65 0.56 -0.40
CA VAL A 146 -7.66 1.09 -1.34
C VAL A 146 -6.75 -0.05 -1.76
N THR A 147 -6.93 -0.51 -2.99
CA THR A 147 -6.13 -1.54 -3.66
C THR A 147 -5.25 -0.88 -4.71
N VAL A 148 -3.94 -1.13 -4.66
CA VAL A 148 -3.11 -1.23 -5.86
C VAL A 148 -2.45 -2.62 -5.76
N ASP A 149 -2.68 -3.46 -6.78
CA ASP A 149 -2.19 -4.85 -6.97
C ASP A 149 -2.88 -6.03 -6.25
N PHE A 150 -4.22 -6.05 -6.23
CA PHE A 150 -4.97 -7.25 -5.78
C PHE A 150 -5.18 -8.31 -6.88
N ALA A 151 -5.00 -7.97 -8.16
CA ALA A 151 -5.38 -8.85 -9.28
C ALA A 151 -4.41 -10.03 -9.52
N GLU A 152 -3.15 -9.92 -9.09
CA GLU A 152 -2.11 -10.93 -9.41
C GLU A 152 -1.79 -11.86 -8.22
N GLN A 153 -2.53 -11.72 -7.12
CA GLN A 153 -2.03 -12.10 -5.79
C GLN A 153 -2.92 -13.07 -5.02
N LEU A 154 -4.07 -13.45 -5.58
CA LEU A 154 -4.89 -14.56 -5.15
C LEU A 154 -4.80 -15.65 -6.20
N GLU A 155 -4.35 -16.84 -5.82
CA GLU A 155 -4.54 -18.00 -6.68
C GLU A 155 -6.05 -18.20 -6.96
N PRO A 156 -6.41 -18.55 -8.20
CA PRO A 156 -7.65 -18.08 -8.79
C PRO A 156 -8.79 -19.08 -8.64
N ASP A 157 -9.66 -18.87 -7.66
CA ASP A 157 -11.05 -19.34 -7.77
C ASP A 157 -11.86 -18.29 -8.54
N ALA A 158 -11.54 -18.13 -9.84
CA ALA A 158 -12.11 -17.12 -10.74
C ALA A 158 -13.65 -17.09 -10.77
N VAL A 159 -14.30 -18.20 -10.43
CA VAL A 159 -15.76 -18.34 -10.36
C VAL A 159 -16.37 -17.53 -9.20
N PHE A 160 -15.66 -17.39 -8.09
CA PHE A 160 -16.16 -16.67 -6.92
C PHE A 160 -16.16 -15.16 -7.13
N PHE A 161 -15.08 -14.64 -7.72
CA PHE A 161 -14.92 -13.20 -8.00
C PHE A 161 -15.84 -12.73 -9.13
N ASP A 162 -15.98 -13.53 -10.19
CA ASP A 162 -16.93 -13.23 -11.27
C ASP A 162 -18.38 -13.19 -10.75
N ARG A 163 -18.76 -14.12 -9.86
CA ARG A 163 -20.06 -14.05 -9.17
C ARG A 163 -20.17 -12.82 -8.28
N PHE A 164 -19.13 -12.48 -7.52
CA PHE A 164 -19.15 -11.34 -6.61
C PHE A 164 -19.31 -10.01 -7.36
N PHE A 165 -18.51 -9.78 -8.40
CA PHE A 165 -18.62 -8.56 -9.21
C PHE A 165 -19.94 -8.50 -9.97
N ARG A 166 -20.44 -9.62 -10.51
CA ARG A 166 -21.78 -9.65 -11.14
C ARG A 166 -22.90 -9.38 -10.14
N LEU A 167 -22.84 -9.94 -8.93
CA LEU A 167 -23.81 -9.66 -7.87
C LEU A 167 -23.77 -8.20 -7.42
N HIS A 168 -22.57 -7.60 -7.37
CA HIS A 168 -22.42 -6.21 -6.97
C HIS A 168 -22.88 -5.25 -8.08
N ALA A 169 -22.56 -5.53 -9.34
CA ALA A 169 -23.00 -4.77 -10.51
C ALA A 169 -24.52 -4.83 -10.68
N ALA A 170 -25.12 -6.02 -10.61
CA ALA A 170 -26.57 -6.21 -10.72
C ALA A 170 -27.34 -5.51 -9.57
N ARG A 171 -26.78 -5.44 -8.37
CA ARG A 171 -27.41 -4.74 -7.23
C ARG A 171 -27.28 -3.23 -7.31
N THR A 172 -26.20 -2.72 -7.91
CA THR A 172 -26.02 -1.28 -8.14
C THR A 172 -27.05 -0.77 -9.17
N GLU A 173 -27.37 -1.58 -10.17
CA GLU A 173 -28.45 -1.29 -11.14
C GLU A 173 -29.84 -1.34 -10.49
N GLN A 174 -30.13 -2.34 -9.65
CA GLN A 174 -31.40 -2.40 -8.91
C GLN A 174 -31.59 -1.21 -7.95
N GLN A 175 -30.52 -0.71 -7.33
CA GLN A 175 -30.56 0.48 -6.46
C GLN A 175 -30.74 1.79 -7.23
N ARG A 176 -30.26 1.87 -8.48
CA ARG A 176 -30.55 3.01 -9.38
C ARG A 176 -31.97 2.99 -9.91
N ALA A 177 -32.54 1.81 -10.13
CA ALA A 177 -33.92 1.65 -10.59
C ALA A 177 -34.97 1.90 -9.49
N ALA A 178 -34.56 1.91 -8.21
CA ALA A 178 -35.42 2.13 -7.04
C ALA A 178 -35.36 3.57 -6.48
N ARG A 179 -34.66 4.49 -7.15
CA ARG A 179 -34.63 5.94 -6.89
C ARG A 179 -35.36 6.69 -7.99
#